data_AF-A0A2T2UZN7-F1
#
_entry.id   AF-A0A2T2UZN7-F1
#
_cell.length_a   1.000
_cell.length_b   1.000
_cell.length_c   1.000
_cell.angle_alpha   90.00
_cell.angle_beta   90.00
_cell.angle_gamma   90.00
#
_symmetry.space_group_name_H-M   'P 1'
#
loop_
_entity.id
_entity.type
_entity.pdbx_description
1 polymer ?
#
loop_
_entity_poly.entity_id
_entity_poly.type
_entity_poly.pdbx_seq_one_letter_code
_entity_poly.pdbx_strand_id
1 'polypeptide(L)' 'MAMASTYNLRPLPAEVMIRPDGRLDLVRRRRSPEELIDALLEAEATAATRSPTAPASPAAY' A
#
# COMPACT_ATOMS: atom_id res chain seq x y z
N MET A 1 11.84 5.62 -3.41
CA MET A 1 10.37 5.48 -3.38
C MET A 1 9.65 6.22 -2.25
N ALA A 2 10.34 6.86 -1.30
CA ALA A 2 9.70 7.41 -0.09
C ALA A 2 8.53 8.39 -0.33
N MET A 3 8.44 9.01 -1.52
CA MET A 3 7.37 9.94 -1.91
C MET A 3 6.53 9.47 -3.10
N ALA A 4 6.78 8.27 -3.63
CA ALA A 4 6.00 7.76 -4.75
C ALA A 4 4.66 7.22 -4.26
N SER A 5 3.60 7.49 -5.02
CA SER A 5 2.24 7.06 -4.70
C SER A 5 1.60 6.31 -5.86
N THR A 6 0.48 5.65 -5.57
CA THR A 6 -0.37 4.97 -6.56
C THR A 6 -1.42 5.91 -7.17
N TYR A 7 -1.14 7.22 -7.21
CA TYR A 7 -2.02 8.22 -7.80
C TYR A 7 -2.40 7.82 -9.24
N ASN A 8 -3.64 8.09 -9.62
CA ASN A 8 -4.26 7.62 -10.87
C ASN A 8 -4.24 6.09 -11.03
N LEU A 9 -4.28 5.34 -9.92
CA LEU A 9 -4.27 3.88 -9.91
C LEU A 9 -3.08 3.27 -10.67
N ARG A 10 -1.93 3.95 -10.60
CA ARG A 10 -0.71 3.50 -11.26
C ARG A 10 0.10 2.65 -10.29
N PRO A 11 0.41 1.39 -10.62
CA PRO A 11 1.31 0.59 -9.81
C PRO A 11 2.69 1.25 -9.73
N LEU A 12 3.31 1.18 -8.55
CA LEU A 12 4.68 1.62 -8.38
C LEU A 12 5.61 0.81 -9.30
N PRO A 13 6.63 1.45 -9.90
CA PRO A 13 7.49 0.77 -10.85
C PRO A 13 8.35 -0.28 -10.16
N ALA A 14 8.90 -1.18 -10.96
CA ALA A 14 9.84 -2.18 -10.47
C ALA A 14 11.15 -1.51 -10.02
N GLU A 15 11.80 -2.10 -9.03
CA GLU A 15 13.09 -1.65 -8.53
C GLU A 15 14.12 -2.75 -8.78
N VAL A 16 15.27 -2.36 -9.34
CA VAL A 16 16.38 -3.26 -9.64
C VAL A 16 17.63 -2.83 -8.90
N MET A 17 18.40 -3.81 -8.43
CA MET A 17 19.74 -3.62 -7.90
C MET A 17 20.73 -3.99 -9.00
N ILE A 18 21.68 -3.10 -9.24
CA ILE A 18 22.84 -3.39 -10.08
C ILE A 18 23.96 -3.85 -9.15
N ARG A 19 24.43 -5.08 -9.33
CA ARG A 19 25.54 -5.64 -8.56
C ARG A 19 26.88 -5.11 -9.09
N PRO A 20 27.96 -5.18 -8.28
CA PRO A 20 29.29 -4.76 -8.72
C PRO A 20 29.81 -5.52 -9.95
N ASP A 21 29.34 -6.75 -10.18
CA ASP A 21 29.65 -7.57 -11.35
C ASP A 21 28.76 -7.28 -12.57
N GLY A 22 27.89 -6.27 -12.48
CA GLY A 22 26.97 -5.85 -13.54
C GLY A 22 25.68 -6.67 -13.62
N ARG A 23 25.47 -7.66 -12.75
CA ARG A 23 24.20 -8.42 -12.71
C ARG A 23 23.05 -7.54 -12.21
N LEU A 24 21.87 -7.80 -12.75
CA LEU A 24 20.62 -7.14 -12.34
C LEU A 24 19.79 -8.08 -11.47
N ASP A 25 19.47 -7.65 -10.26
CA ASP A 25 18.54 -8.34 -9.38
C ASP A 25 17.26 -7.52 -9.22
N LEU A 26 16.11 -8.16 -9.41
CA LEU A 26 14.82 -7.53 -9.14
C LEU A 26 14.59 -7.47 -7.63
N VAL A 27 14.69 -6.27 -7.05
CA VAL A 27 14.47 -6.04 -5.61
C VAL A 27 12.99 -5.91 -5.31
N ARG A 28 12.24 -5.30 -6.22
CA ARG A 28 10.80 -5.13 -6.08
C ARG A 28 10.12 -5.28 -7.43
N ARG A 29 9.18 -6.23 -7.51
CA ARG A 29 8.33 -6.36 -8.69
C ARG A 29 7.29 -5.24 -8.73
N ARG A 30 7.03 -4.74 -9.94
CA ARG A 30 5.83 -3.94 -10.22
C ARG A 30 4.61 -4.83 -10.03
N ARG A 31 3.59 -4.32 -9.35
CA ARG A 31 2.28 -4.98 -9.26
C ARG A 31 1.54 -4.90 -10.60
N SER A 32 0.76 -5.92 -10.92
CA SER A 32 -0.27 -5.80 -11.95
C SER A 32 -1.38 -4.84 -11.50
N PRO A 33 -2.25 -4.37 -12.42
CA PRO A 33 -3.43 -3.60 -12.05
C PRO A 33 -4.32 -4.32 -11.02
N GLU A 34 -4.54 -5.63 -11.19
CA GLU A 34 -5.38 -6.45 -10.31
C GLU A 34 -4.78 -6.53 -8.91
N GLU A 35 -3.48 -6.83 -8.82
CA GLU A 35 -2.77 -6.89 -7.53
C GLU A 35 -2.71 -5.54 -6.82
N LEU A 36 -2.79 -4.44 -7.57
CA LEU A 36 -2.92 -3.10 -6.97
C LEU A 36 -4.31 -2.92 -6.37
N ILE A 37 -5.37 -3.31 -7.09
CA ILE A 37 -6.75 -3.20 -6.62
C ILE A 37 -6.95 -4.04 -5.36
N ASP A 38 -6.51 -5.30 -5.38
CA ASP A 38 -6.62 -6.21 -4.23
C ASP A 38 -5.94 -5.60 -3.00
N ALA A 39 -4.72 -5.09 -3.16
CA ALA A 39 -3.99 -4.47 -2.06
C ALA A 39 -4.65 -3.19 -1.51
N LEU A 40 -5.38 -2.43 -2.33
CA LEU A 40 -6.13 -1.26 -1.87
C LEU A 40 -7.39 -1.66 -1.09
N LEU A 41 -8.11 -2.67 -1.56
CA LEU A 41 -9.30 -3.19 -0.89
C LEU A 41 -8.94 -3.85 0.47
N GLU A 42 -7.85 -4.61 0.51
CA GLU A 42 -7.33 -5.19 1.76
C GLU A 42 -6.93 -4.11 2.78
N ALA A 43 -6.30 -3.02 2.31
CA ALA A 43 -5.90 -1.90 3.14
C ALA A 43 -7.13 -1.17 3.73
N GLU A 44 -8.19 -0.99 2.94
CA GLU A 44 -9.45 -0.39 3.39
C GLU A 44 -10.15 -1.27 4.45
N ALA A 45 -10.27 -2.58 4.20
CA ALA A 45 -10.85 -3.52 5.16
C ALA A 45 -10.09 -3.53 6.50
N THR A 46 -8.77 -3.44 6.43
CA THR A 46 -7.91 -3.35 7.63
C THR A 46 -8.10 -2.03 8.37
N ALA A 47 -8.25 -0.91 7.65
CA ALA A 47 -8.50 0.40 8.25
C ALA A 47 -9.87 0.47 8.94
N ALA A 48 -10.91 -0.10 8.32
CA ALA A 48 -12.26 -0.17 8.91
C ALA A 48 -12.28 -0.97 10.22
N THR A 49 -11.51 -2.05 10.30
CA THR A 49 -11.40 -2.90 11.51
C THR A 49 -10.69 -2.20 12.66
N ARG A 50 -9.80 -1.23 12.38
CA ARG A 50 -8.99 -0.52 13.39
C ARG A 50 -9.65 0.74 13.96
N SER A 51 -10.88 1.06 13.56
CA SER A 51 -11.61 2.20 14.11
C SER A 51 -12.54 1.74 15.23
N PRO A 52 -12.15 1.79 16.52
CA PRO A 52 -13.08 1.61 17.61
C PRO A 52 -13.98 2.86 17.65
N THR A 53 -15.22 2.74 17.17
CA THR A 53 -16.26 3.70 17.51
C THR A 53 -16.40 3.69 19.03
N ALA A 54 -15.82 4.69 19.71
CA ALA A 54 -16.05 4.91 21.13
C ALA A 54 -17.57 5.08 21.33
N PRO A 55 -18.22 4.37 22.27
CA PRO A 55 -19.63 4.59 22.52
C PRO A 55 -19.81 6.02 23.06
N ALA A 56 -20.77 6.73 22.48
CA ALA A 56 -21.15 8.07 22.93
C ALA A 56 -21.46 8.04 24.43
N SER A 57 -20.65 8.77 25.22
CA SER A 57 -20.93 9.00 26.63
C SER A 57 -22.25 9.77 26.72
N PRO A 58 -23.27 9.28 27.47
CA PRO A 58 -24.50 10.03 27.63
C PRO A 58 -24.19 11.30 28.40
N ALA A 59 -24.65 12.44 27.88
CA ALA A 59 -24.57 13.73 28.54
C ALA A 59 -25.27 13.62 29.90
N ALA A 60 -24.53 13.86 30.98
CA ALA A 60 -25.10 14.06 32.30
C ALA A 60 -25.69 15.49 32.36
N TYR A 61 -26.99 15.56 32.64
CA TYR A 61 -27.72 16.79 32.97
C TYR A 61 -27.65 17.04 34.48
#